data_AF-A0A4P7ZZ80-F1
#
_entry.id   AF-A0A4P7ZZ80-F1
#
_cell.length_a   1.000
_cell.length_b   1.000
_cell.length_c   1.000
_cell.angle_alpha   90.00
_cell.angle_beta   90.00
_cell.angle_gamma   90.00
#
_symmetry.space_group_name_H-M   'P 1'
#
loop_
_entity.id
_entity.type
_entity.pdbx_description
1 polymer ?
#
loop_
_entity_poly.entity_id
_entity_poly.type
_entity_poly.pdbx_seq_one_letter_code
_entity_poly.pdbx_strand_id
1 'polypeptide(L)'
;MRARLSGLALVAALPIVALGSALPAWAGSALAAWRISRSGALELRTPPGTSIEAFFEEGRGLVGPKLWLDLPGAPSRSRSVRGNGAIREVRVGRPSDNTTRLVVEFRPGTKLDPTELRLVGTSADRWQMQLGEVVSGINPFGEGDLDAPSTPSWRARPPAAGVPSGPMPSVEGLPTVPRNRYKVVIDPGHGGPDPGAVGINGLRETDVVLDVSLQVAQILQAKGVQVLLTRTSEVDVDLPPRVALANNNRADLFLSIHANALSMSRPDVNGIETFYFQDGPSRRLAEAVQVQMLRVSPGSPDRGARPGRFFVIRRTVMPAALAEMGFVTGQLDSPRLADPAFRRRMAVAIATGLLNYLVANP
;
A
#
# COMPACT_ATOMS: atom_id res chain seq x y z
N MET A 1 -14.13 41.94 38.42
CA MET A 1 -13.76 42.42 37.07
C MET A 1 -12.56 41.61 36.58
N ARG A 2 -12.68 41.02 35.37
CA ARG A 2 -11.66 40.67 34.33
C ARG A 2 -10.16 40.80 34.72
N ALA A 3 -9.19 39.96 34.33
CA ALA A 3 -9.09 38.87 33.35
C ALA A 3 -7.81 38.04 33.61
N ARG A 4 -7.75 36.84 33.02
CA ARG A 4 -6.60 35.93 32.88
C ARG A 4 -5.50 36.51 31.98
N LEU A 5 -4.26 36.04 32.14
CA LEU A 5 -3.21 35.80 31.11
C LEU A 5 -2.16 34.87 31.77
N SER A 6 -2.14 33.55 31.50
CA SER A 6 -1.55 32.85 30.34
C SER A 6 -0.02 32.90 30.31
N GLY A 7 0.62 31.76 30.58
CA GLY A 7 2.07 31.59 30.57
C GLY A 7 2.67 31.46 29.17
N LEU A 8 3.96 31.78 29.07
CA LEU A 8 4.82 31.42 27.95
C LEU A 8 5.72 30.25 28.37
N ALA A 9 5.64 29.13 27.66
CA ALA A 9 6.68 28.12 27.61
C ALA A 9 7.26 28.13 26.19
N LEU A 10 8.56 28.42 26.11
CA LEU A 10 9.35 28.45 24.89
C LEU A 10 9.83 27.03 24.59
N VAL A 11 9.48 26.45 23.44
CA VAL A 11 10.15 25.26 22.91
C VAL A 11 10.54 25.56 21.46
N ALA A 12 11.85 25.64 21.23
CA ALA A 12 12.45 25.79 19.92
C ALA A 12 12.35 24.47 19.13
N ALA A 13 11.80 24.51 17.93
CA ALA A 13 11.82 23.41 16.97
C ALA A 13 12.82 23.72 15.85
N LEU A 14 13.77 22.80 15.64
CA LEU A 14 14.73 22.81 14.52
C LEU A 14 14.05 22.31 13.22
N PRO A 15 14.51 22.73 12.03
CA PRO A 15 13.85 22.43 10.77
C PRO A 15 14.26 21.03 10.26
N ILE A 16 13.26 20.22 9.90
CA ILE A 16 13.46 18.97 9.16
C ILE A 16 13.50 19.32 7.67
N VAL A 17 14.65 19.04 7.03
CA VAL A 17 14.83 19.13 5.58
C VAL A 17 14.16 17.93 4.92
N ALA A 18 13.14 18.18 4.10
CA ALA A 18 12.48 17.16 3.28
C ALA A 18 13.28 16.89 2.00
N LEU A 19 13.67 15.62 1.78
CA LEU A 19 14.20 15.12 0.51
C LEU A 19 13.06 14.38 -0.22
N GLY A 20 12.61 14.96 -1.33
CA GLY A 20 11.49 14.44 -2.13
C GLY A 20 11.87 13.23 -2.99
N SER A 21 11.00 12.22 -2.99
CA SER A 21 10.99 11.11 -3.95
C SER A 21 10.14 11.51 -5.17
N ALA A 22 10.72 11.46 -6.37
CA ALA A 22 10.04 11.83 -7.61
C ALA A 22 8.84 10.90 -7.92
N LEU A 23 7.67 11.51 -8.08
CA LEU A 23 6.40 10.87 -8.47
C LEU A 23 6.46 10.37 -9.93
N PRO A 24 5.67 9.35 -10.32
CA PRO A 24 5.57 8.92 -11.71
C PRO A 24 5.16 10.10 -12.61
N ALA A 25 5.74 10.17 -13.82
CA ALA A 25 5.40 11.19 -14.80
C ALA A 25 4.08 10.82 -15.49
N TRP A 26 3.04 11.63 -15.28
CA TRP A 26 1.75 11.44 -15.93
C TRP A 26 1.70 12.31 -17.18
N ALA A 27 1.41 11.71 -18.34
CA ALA A 27 1.24 12.48 -19.58
C ALA A 27 -0.02 13.38 -19.58
N GLY A 28 -0.92 13.21 -18.60
CA GLY A 28 -2.13 14.01 -18.40
C GLY A 28 -2.58 14.07 -16.94
N SER A 29 -3.45 15.02 -16.61
CA SER A 29 -4.02 15.24 -15.27
C SER A 29 -4.57 13.97 -14.62
N ALA A 30 -4.13 13.65 -13.39
CA ALA A 30 -4.71 12.57 -12.58
C ALA A 30 -6.11 12.91 -12.03
N LEU A 31 -6.57 14.16 -12.14
CA LEU A 31 -7.96 14.51 -11.82
C LEU A 31 -8.89 14.08 -12.97
N ALA A 32 -9.65 13.00 -12.76
CA ALA A 32 -10.55 12.43 -13.76
C ALA A 32 -11.97 13.03 -13.71
N ALA A 33 -12.48 13.30 -12.51
CA ALA A 33 -13.73 14.04 -12.31
C ALA A 33 -13.73 14.73 -10.93
N TRP A 34 -14.56 15.74 -10.77
CA TRP A 34 -14.80 16.41 -9.49
C TRP A 34 -16.22 16.99 -9.43
N ARG A 35 -16.78 17.13 -8.22
CA ARG A 35 -18.09 17.74 -7.97
C ARG A 35 -18.11 18.43 -6.62
N ILE A 36 -18.82 19.55 -6.52
CA ILE A 36 -19.35 20.02 -5.26
C ILE A 36 -20.79 19.54 -5.16
N SER A 37 -21.08 18.72 -4.15
CA SER A 37 -22.41 18.15 -3.94
C SER A 37 -23.34 19.13 -3.24
N ARG A 38 -24.64 18.79 -3.19
CA ARG A 38 -25.66 19.60 -2.49
C ARG A 38 -25.39 19.71 -0.98
N SER A 39 -24.75 18.71 -0.38
CA SER A 39 -24.38 18.72 1.03
C SER A 39 -23.12 19.54 1.33
N GLY A 40 -22.50 20.16 0.32
CA GLY A 40 -21.26 20.93 0.48
C GLY A 40 -20.01 20.06 0.53
N ALA A 41 -20.06 18.84 0.01
CA ALA A 41 -18.88 17.99 -0.11
C ALA A 41 -18.16 18.24 -1.45
N LEU A 42 -16.85 18.41 -1.41
CA LEU A 42 -15.98 18.27 -2.58
C LEU A 42 -15.69 16.79 -2.79
N GLU A 43 -16.15 16.24 -3.90
CA GLU A 43 -15.97 14.85 -4.32
C GLU A 43 -15.02 14.81 -5.51
N LEU A 44 -14.08 13.87 -5.50
CA LEU A 44 -13.09 13.69 -6.56
C LEU A 44 -13.11 12.25 -7.06
N ARG A 45 -12.77 12.10 -8.34
CA ARG A 45 -12.35 10.83 -8.92
C ARG A 45 -10.97 10.96 -9.52
N THR A 46 -10.10 10.03 -9.15
CA THR A 46 -8.72 9.95 -9.61
C THR A 46 -8.41 8.52 -10.00
N PRO A 47 -7.38 8.23 -10.80
CA PRO A 47 -6.82 6.89 -10.87
C PRO A 47 -6.50 6.37 -9.45
N PRO A 48 -6.62 5.05 -9.21
CA PRO A 48 -6.23 4.47 -7.93
C PRO A 48 -4.78 4.77 -7.54
N GLY A 49 -4.55 5.01 -6.25
CA GLY A 49 -3.20 5.29 -5.72
C GLY A 49 -2.65 6.69 -6.03
N THR A 50 -3.50 7.62 -6.49
CA THR A 50 -3.09 9.01 -6.72
C THR A 50 -2.71 9.69 -5.40
N SER A 51 -1.49 10.23 -5.32
CA SER A 51 -1.09 11.12 -4.23
C SER A 51 -1.77 12.48 -4.38
N ILE A 52 -2.39 12.99 -3.32
CA ILE A 52 -3.07 14.29 -3.32
C ILE A 52 -2.56 15.11 -2.14
N GLU A 53 -2.04 16.29 -2.43
CA GLU A 53 -1.67 17.26 -1.41
C GLU A 53 -2.75 18.33 -1.32
N ALA A 54 -3.23 18.62 -0.10
CA ALA A 54 -4.29 19.58 0.15
C ALA A 54 -3.76 20.80 0.90
N PHE A 55 -4.19 21.98 0.48
CA PHE A 55 -3.72 23.25 1.01
C PHE A 55 -4.89 24.21 1.24
N PHE A 56 -4.78 25.05 2.25
CA PHE A 56 -5.78 26.05 2.59
C PHE A 56 -5.13 27.40 2.82
N GLU A 57 -5.78 28.45 2.33
CA GLU A 57 -5.41 29.85 2.55
C GLU A 57 -6.64 30.61 3.03
N GLU A 58 -6.51 31.28 4.17
CA GLU A 58 -7.57 32.12 4.74
C GLU A 58 -7.76 33.40 3.91
N GLY A 59 -9.03 33.80 3.72
CA GLY A 59 -9.37 35.02 3.00
C GLY A 59 -8.95 36.28 3.74
N ARG A 60 -8.65 37.36 2.99
CA ARG A 60 -8.29 38.68 3.53
C ARG A 60 -8.97 39.80 2.76
N GLY A 61 -9.67 40.68 3.46
CA GLY A 61 -10.35 41.84 2.87
C GLY A 61 -11.35 41.42 1.78
N LEU A 62 -11.07 41.84 0.54
CA LEU A 62 -11.89 41.54 -0.64
C LEU A 62 -11.53 40.20 -1.32
N VAL A 63 -10.65 39.41 -0.73
CA VAL A 63 -10.25 38.08 -1.23
C VAL A 63 -10.84 37.03 -0.29
N GLY A 64 -11.65 36.12 -0.83
CA GLY A 64 -12.17 34.99 -0.05
C GLY A 64 -11.14 33.89 0.15
N PRO A 65 -11.40 32.94 1.07
CA PRO A 65 -10.53 31.79 1.28
C PRO A 65 -10.29 30.97 0.01
N LYS A 66 -9.22 30.17 0.02
CA LYS A 66 -8.91 29.22 -1.04
C LYS A 66 -8.57 27.87 -0.44
N LEU A 67 -9.12 26.82 -1.04
CA LEU A 67 -8.69 25.44 -0.84
C LEU A 67 -8.13 24.97 -2.18
N TRP A 68 -6.97 24.33 -2.21
CA TRP A 68 -6.53 23.65 -3.43
C TRP A 68 -5.92 22.30 -3.18
N LEU A 69 -6.02 21.46 -4.20
CA LEU A 69 -5.47 20.12 -4.24
C LEU A 69 -4.46 20.04 -5.38
N ASP A 70 -3.26 19.57 -5.08
CA ASP A 70 -2.25 19.24 -6.08
C ASP A 70 -2.25 17.74 -6.34
N LEU A 71 -2.44 17.40 -7.62
CA LEU A 71 -2.46 16.02 -8.12
C LEU A 71 -1.37 15.87 -9.19
N PRO A 72 -0.80 14.67 -9.35
CA PRO A 72 0.13 14.37 -10.42
C PRO A 72 -0.43 14.58 -11.83
N GLY A 73 0.47 14.87 -12.77
CA GLY A 73 0.15 15.11 -14.18
C GLY A 73 -0.40 16.49 -14.46
N ALA A 74 -0.33 16.93 -15.71
CA ALA A 74 -0.81 18.25 -16.11
C ALA A 74 -2.04 18.17 -17.02
N PRO A 75 -3.04 19.05 -16.88
CA PRO A 75 -4.08 19.16 -17.88
C PRO A 75 -3.50 19.73 -19.19
N SER A 76 -4.11 19.37 -20.32
CA SER A 76 -3.75 19.93 -21.63
C SER A 76 -4.08 21.43 -21.72
N ARG A 77 -5.06 21.90 -20.95
CA ARG A 77 -5.45 23.30 -20.80
C ARG A 77 -6.01 23.59 -19.42
N SER A 78 -5.71 24.78 -18.90
CA SER A 78 -6.37 25.33 -17.72
C SER A 78 -7.83 25.67 -18.03
N ARG A 79 -8.71 25.53 -17.04
CA ARG A 79 -10.14 25.81 -17.18
C ARG A 79 -10.75 26.20 -15.83
N SER A 80 -11.90 26.85 -15.86
CA SER A 80 -12.60 27.32 -14.67
C SER A 80 -14.11 27.17 -14.81
N VAL A 81 -14.77 26.74 -13.74
CA VAL A 81 -16.22 26.68 -13.63
C VAL A 81 -16.67 27.70 -12.59
N ARG A 82 -17.57 28.62 -12.98
CA ARG A 82 -18.14 29.59 -12.03
C ARG A 82 -18.97 28.84 -10.98
N GLY A 83 -18.72 29.15 -9.72
CA GLY A 83 -19.42 28.56 -8.58
C GLY A 83 -20.71 29.29 -8.24
N ASN A 84 -21.36 28.83 -7.18
CA ASN A 84 -22.57 29.42 -6.63
C ASN A 84 -22.51 29.40 -5.08
N GLY A 85 -23.43 30.12 -4.44
CA GLY A 85 -23.44 30.26 -2.98
C GLY A 85 -22.13 30.85 -2.45
N ALA A 86 -21.53 30.19 -1.45
CA ALA A 86 -20.26 30.58 -0.85
C ALA A 86 -19.03 30.36 -1.76
N ILE A 87 -19.16 29.56 -2.83
CA ILE A 87 -18.09 29.30 -3.79
C ILE A 87 -18.16 30.35 -4.91
N ARG A 88 -17.02 30.99 -5.19
CA ARG A 88 -16.87 31.93 -6.31
C ARG A 88 -16.63 31.18 -7.61
N GLU A 89 -15.66 30.27 -7.61
CA GLU A 89 -15.25 29.49 -8.78
C GLU A 89 -14.41 28.29 -8.36
N VAL A 90 -14.35 27.29 -9.25
CA VAL A 90 -13.43 26.17 -9.16
C VAL A 90 -12.55 26.16 -10.41
N ARG A 91 -11.24 26.06 -10.24
CA ARG A 91 -10.24 26.12 -11.32
C ARG A 91 -9.44 24.84 -11.37
N VAL A 92 -9.22 24.32 -12.58
CA VAL A 92 -8.24 23.26 -12.83
C VAL A 92 -7.11 23.86 -13.65
N GLY A 93 -5.92 23.94 -13.05
CA GLY A 93 -4.75 24.59 -13.62
C GLY A 93 -3.53 23.69 -13.72
N ARG A 94 -2.53 24.16 -14.47
CA ARG A 94 -1.21 23.53 -14.67
C ARG A 94 -0.12 24.40 -14.04
N PRO A 95 0.12 24.34 -12.71
CA PRO A 95 1.20 25.10 -12.08
C PRO A 95 2.59 24.61 -12.51
N SER A 96 2.72 23.37 -12.98
CA SER A 96 3.93 22.79 -13.56
C SER A 96 3.55 21.77 -14.64
N ASP A 97 4.53 21.29 -15.41
CA ASP A 97 4.30 20.27 -16.44
C ASP A 97 3.91 18.89 -15.92
N ASN A 98 4.00 18.66 -14.60
CA ASN A 98 3.63 17.40 -13.97
C ASN A 98 2.65 17.57 -12.80
N THR A 99 1.95 18.71 -12.73
CA THR A 99 1.02 19.00 -11.63
C THR A 99 -0.30 19.56 -12.15
N THR A 100 -1.39 19.02 -11.61
CA THR A 100 -2.75 19.49 -11.77
C THR A 100 -3.15 20.12 -10.46
N ARG A 101 -3.57 21.38 -10.49
CA ARG A 101 -4.10 22.07 -9.31
C ARG A 101 -5.59 22.28 -9.45
N LEU A 102 -6.38 21.67 -8.57
CA LEU A 102 -7.80 21.97 -8.40
C LEU A 102 -7.95 23.02 -7.29
N VAL A 103 -8.33 24.25 -7.63
CA VAL A 103 -8.55 25.35 -6.68
C VAL A 103 -10.05 25.57 -6.51
N VAL A 104 -10.54 25.53 -5.28
CA VAL A 104 -11.86 26.04 -4.89
C VAL A 104 -11.66 27.41 -4.28
N GLU A 105 -12.13 28.46 -4.96
CA GLU A 105 -12.07 29.83 -4.46
C GLU A 105 -13.42 30.24 -3.89
N PHE A 106 -13.42 30.71 -2.65
CA PHE A 106 -14.63 31.13 -1.95
C PHE A 106 -14.86 32.64 -2.11
N ARG A 107 -16.10 33.08 -1.89
CA ARG A 107 -16.43 34.51 -1.88
C ARG A 107 -15.83 35.20 -0.64
N PRO A 108 -15.53 36.51 -0.71
CA PRO A 108 -15.10 37.27 0.45
C PRO A 108 -16.11 37.14 1.60
N GLY A 109 -15.61 36.94 2.82
CA GLY A 109 -16.43 36.77 4.02
C GLY A 109 -16.89 35.33 4.31
N THR A 110 -16.66 34.36 3.40
CA THR A 110 -16.87 32.94 3.72
C THR A 110 -15.92 32.50 4.82
N LYS A 111 -16.44 31.86 5.87
CA LYS A 111 -15.65 31.31 6.98
C LYS A 111 -15.65 29.79 6.88
N LEU A 112 -14.46 29.21 6.81
CA LEU A 112 -14.22 27.77 6.85
C LEU A 112 -13.36 27.48 8.07
N ASP A 113 -13.67 26.39 8.76
CA ASP A 113 -12.79 25.89 9.82
C ASP A 113 -11.77 24.92 9.20
N PRO A 114 -10.48 25.32 9.06
CA PRO A 114 -9.47 24.44 8.47
C PRO A 114 -9.21 23.18 9.30
N THR A 115 -9.60 23.15 10.58
CA THR A 115 -9.46 21.96 11.42
C THR A 115 -10.48 20.88 11.07
N GLU A 116 -11.61 21.25 10.47
CA GLU A 116 -12.65 20.33 10.00
C GLU A 116 -12.44 19.87 8.56
N LEU A 117 -11.58 20.56 7.79
CA LEU A 117 -11.26 20.17 6.43
C LEU A 117 -10.39 18.90 6.44
N ARG A 118 -10.97 17.80 5.98
CA ARG A 118 -10.33 16.49 5.85
C ARG A 118 -10.64 15.89 4.49
N LEU A 119 -9.60 15.60 3.71
CA LEU A 119 -9.74 14.80 2.50
C LEU A 119 -9.71 13.33 2.91
N VAL A 120 -10.78 12.60 2.63
CA VAL A 120 -10.95 11.20 3.00
C VAL A 120 -11.14 10.38 1.73
N GLY A 121 -10.42 9.27 1.58
CA GLY A 121 -10.68 8.30 0.52
C GLY A 121 -11.98 7.53 0.80
N THR A 122 -12.92 7.53 -0.13
CA THR A 122 -14.21 6.81 -0.01
C THR A 122 -14.24 5.53 -0.85
N SER A 123 -13.34 5.41 -1.84
CA SER A 123 -13.00 4.17 -2.57
C SER A 123 -11.59 4.28 -3.14
N ALA A 124 -11.12 3.23 -3.84
CA ALA A 124 -9.78 3.21 -4.47
C ALA A 124 -9.52 4.40 -5.41
N ASP A 125 -10.56 4.95 -6.02
CA ASP A 125 -10.51 6.02 -7.03
C ASP A 125 -11.40 7.20 -6.65
N ARG A 126 -11.90 7.29 -5.40
CA ARG A 126 -12.77 8.38 -4.93
C ARG A 126 -12.27 9.01 -3.64
N TRP A 127 -12.44 10.32 -3.57
CA TRP A 127 -12.10 11.12 -2.40
C TRP A 127 -13.23 12.10 -2.10
N GLN A 128 -13.37 12.44 -0.84
CA GLN A 128 -14.36 13.40 -0.37
C GLN A 128 -13.77 14.33 0.69
N MET A 129 -14.10 15.62 0.63
CA MET A 129 -13.83 16.58 1.69
C MET A 129 -15.10 17.38 1.98
N GLN A 130 -15.52 17.42 3.24
CA GLN A 130 -16.63 18.26 3.66
C GLN A 130 -16.16 19.71 3.78
N LEU A 131 -16.82 20.66 3.10
CA LEU A 131 -16.46 22.09 3.10
C LEU A 131 -17.24 22.90 4.15
N GLY A 132 -17.83 22.23 5.15
CA GLY A 132 -18.67 22.84 6.19
C GLY A 132 -20.08 23.22 5.73
N GLU A 133 -20.93 23.58 6.70
CA GLU A 133 -22.35 23.91 6.44
C GLU A 133 -22.54 25.15 5.55
N VAL A 134 -21.54 26.04 5.52
CA VAL A 134 -21.55 27.26 4.70
C VAL A 134 -21.64 26.98 3.19
N VAL A 135 -21.34 25.75 2.76
CA VAL A 135 -21.41 25.29 1.37
C VAL A 135 -22.61 24.37 1.12
N SER A 136 -23.47 24.13 2.12
CA SER A 136 -24.65 23.29 1.97
C SER A 136 -25.79 24.00 1.22
N GLY A 137 -26.71 23.21 0.64
CA GLY A 137 -27.90 23.74 -0.04
C GLY A 137 -27.63 24.36 -1.42
N ILE A 138 -26.40 24.22 -1.93
CA ILE A 138 -26.03 24.74 -3.24
C ILE A 138 -26.52 23.84 -4.38
N ASN A 139 -26.63 24.42 -5.59
CA ASN A 139 -26.82 23.64 -6.79
C ASN A 139 -25.52 22.88 -7.11
N PRO A 140 -25.54 21.53 -7.19
CA PRO A 140 -24.34 20.77 -7.47
C PRO A 140 -23.73 21.16 -8.82
N PHE A 141 -22.41 21.21 -8.87
CA PHE A 141 -21.67 21.50 -10.10
C PHE A 141 -20.31 20.81 -10.07
N GLY A 142 -19.75 20.55 -11.24
CA GLY A 142 -18.54 19.74 -11.38
C GLY A 142 -18.13 19.54 -12.83
N GLU A 143 -17.10 18.73 -13.03
CA GLU A 143 -16.65 18.30 -14.34
C GLU A 143 -16.33 16.80 -14.34
N GLY A 144 -16.50 16.18 -15.50
CA GLY A 144 -16.34 14.74 -15.65
C GLY A 144 -17.50 13.97 -15.05
N ASP A 145 -17.33 12.66 -14.99
CA ASP A 145 -18.35 11.74 -14.47
C ASP A 145 -17.85 11.09 -13.18
N LEU A 146 -18.48 11.42 -12.04
CA LEU A 146 -18.17 10.79 -10.73
C LEU A 146 -18.93 9.50 -10.51
N ASP A 147 -20.09 9.35 -11.15
CA ASP A 147 -20.99 8.21 -11.00
C ASP A 147 -20.79 7.21 -12.14
N ALA A 148 -19.94 7.56 -13.12
CA ALA A 148 -19.23 6.64 -13.99
C ALA A 148 -18.85 5.46 -13.11
N PRO A 149 -19.29 4.24 -13.44
CA PRO A 149 -18.77 3.08 -12.78
C PRO A 149 -17.26 3.27 -12.70
N SER A 150 -16.64 2.88 -11.59
CA SER A 150 -15.27 2.40 -11.69
C SER A 150 -15.32 1.16 -12.59
N THR A 151 -15.59 1.36 -13.88
CA THR A 151 -15.22 0.49 -14.96
C THR A 151 -13.82 0.96 -15.24
N PRO A 152 -12.82 0.19 -14.79
CA PRO A 152 -11.64 0.14 -15.60
C PRO A 152 -12.07 -0.15 -17.04
N SER A 153 -11.29 0.24 -18.03
CA SER A 153 -11.38 -0.33 -19.38
C SER A 153 -11.11 -1.86 -19.42
N TRP A 154 -11.35 -2.58 -18.32
CA TRP A 154 -11.11 -4.00 -18.10
C TRP A 154 -12.38 -4.80 -17.75
N ARG A 155 -13.61 -4.25 -17.84
CA ARG A 155 -14.77 -5.14 -18.16
C ARG A 155 -14.75 -5.53 -19.63
N ALA A 156 -13.60 -5.99 -20.11
CA ALA A 156 -13.60 -7.24 -20.85
C ALA A 156 -13.96 -8.34 -19.84
N ARG A 157 -14.61 -9.40 -20.31
CA ARG A 157 -14.88 -10.64 -19.55
C ARG A 157 -13.74 -10.96 -18.57
N PRO A 158 -14.02 -11.60 -17.41
CA PRO A 158 -12.94 -12.28 -16.71
C PRO A 158 -12.26 -13.19 -17.75
N PRO A 159 -10.93 -13.15 -17.93
CA PRO A 159 -10.31 -14.39 -18.24
C PRO A 159 -10.65 -15.27 -17.04
N ALA A 160 -11.40 -16.34 -17.28
CA ALA A 160 -11.50 -17.46 -16.37
C ALA A 160 -10.13 -18.17 -16.23
N ALA A 161 -9.05 -17.42 -16.05
CA ALA A 161 -7.68 -17.90 -16.03
C ALA A 161 -6.92 -17.08 -14.99
N GLY A 162 -6.80 -17.61 -13.78
CA GLY A 162 -6.04 -16.93 -12.74
C GLY A 162 -6.06 -17.64 -11.40
N VAL A 163 -7.22 -17.80 -10.77
CA VAL A 163 -7.26 -18.46 -9.46
C VAL A 163 -7.15 -19.97 -9.66
N PRO A 164 -6.20 -20.66 -9.01
CA PRO A 164 -6.12 -22.11 -9.07
C PRO A 164 -7.41 -22.71 -8.50
N SER A 165 -8.20 -23.36 -9.36
CA SER A 165 -9.45 -24.05 -8.99
C SER A 165 -9.23 -25.46 -8.44
N GLY A 166 -7.98 -25.92 -8.35
CA GLY A 166 -7.63 -27.21 -7.77
C GLY A 166 -7.98 -27.30 -6.28
N PRO A 167 -7.99 -28.48 -5.66
CA PRO A 167 -8.24 -28.62 -4.22
C PRO A 167 -7.26 -27.77 -3.40
N MET A 168 -7.70 -27.27 -2.24
CA MET A 168 -6.82 -26.58 -1.31
C MET A 168 -5.69 -27.53 -0.86
N PRO A 169 -4.43 -27.09 -0.83
CA PRO A 169 -3.37 -27.89 -0.24
C PRO A 169 -3.71 -28.23 1.22
N SER A 170 -3.66 -29.51 1.57
CA SER A 170 -3.97 -30.00 2.93
C SER A 170 -2.80 -29.70 3.87
N VAL A 171 -3.13 -29.20 5.06
CA VAL A 171 -2.15 -28.95 6.14
C VAL A 171 -1.86 -30.24 6.92
N GLU A 172 -2.81 -31.17 6.95
CA GLU A 172 -2.73 -32.43 7.68
C GLU A 172 -1.53 -33.27 7.22
N GLY A 173 -1.31 -33.37 5.91
CA GLY A 173 -0.23 -34.15 5.31
C GLY A 173 1.17 -33.52 5.36
N LEU A 174 1.32 -32.30 5.87
CA LEU A 174 2.64 -31.66 5.95
C LEU A 174 3.55 -32.35 6.97
N PRO A 175 4.87 -32.45 6.70
CA PRO A 175 5.82 -33.05 7.62
C PRO A 175 5.82 -32.34 8.98
N THR A 176 6.11 -33.10 10.02
CA THR A 176 6.29 -32.59 11.39
C THR A 176 7.76 -32.66 11.77
N VAL A 177 8.14 -31.81 12.71
CA VAL A 177 9.48 -31.82 13.33
C VAL A 177 9.34 -32.09 14.82
N PRO A 178 10.40 -32.59 15.49
CA PRO A 178 10.38 -32.73 16.95
C PRO A 178 10.03 -31.39 17.61
N ARG A 179 9.05 -31.43 18.52
CA ARG A 179 8.50 -30.21 19.11
C ARG A 179 9.60 -29.39 19.76
N ASN A 180 9.60 -28.08 19.47
CA ASN A 180 10.54 -27.12 20.00
C ASN A 180 12.01 -27.32 19.58
N ARG A 181 12.32 -28.23 18.64
CA ARG A 181 13.68 -28.44 18.13
C ARG A 181 14.17 -27.27 17.28
N TYR A 182 13.31 -26.73 16.43
CA TYR A 182 13.65 -25.65 15.52
C TYR A 182 12.91 -24.37 15.87
N LYS A 183 13.58 -23.24 15.65
CA LYS A 183 13.07 -21.88 15.78
C LYS A 183 13.16 -21.15 14.46
N VAL A 184 12.03 -20.69 13.96
CA VAL A 184 11.93 -19.94 12.71
C VAL A 184 11.44 -18.54 13.01
N VAL A 185 12.11 -17.54 12.45
CA VAL A 185 11.61 -16.15 12.46
C VAL A 185 10.93 -15.87 11.13
N ILE A 186 9.66 -15.47 11.21
CA ILE A 186 8.89 -14.98 10.07
C ILE A 186 8.83 -13.46 10.18
N ASP A 187 9.19 -12.77 9.12
CA ASP A 187 9.25 -11.32 9.05
C ASP A 187 8.25 -10.79 8.03
N PRO A 188 7.04 -10.37 8.45
CA PRO A 188 6.10 -9.70 7.55
C PRO A 188 6.65 -8.31 7.20
N GLY A 189 6.96 -8.06 5.93
CA GLY A 189 7.50 -6.79 5.46
C GLY A 189 6.62 -5.58 5.83
N HIS A 190 7.20 -4.38 5.89
CA HIS A 190 6.47 -3.11 6.13
C HIS A 190 5.72 -3.04 7.47
N GLY A 191 4.74 -2.15 7.58
CA GLY A 191 3.81 -2.06 8.71
C GLY A 191 3.53 -0.62 9.16
N GLY A 192 2.33 -0.39 9.70
CA GLY A 192 1.95 0.89 10.27
C GLY A 192 1.86 2.00 9.21
N PRO A 193 2.65 3.09 9.31
CA PRO A 193 2.65 4.17 8.32
C PRO A 193 3.31 3.76 6.99
N ASP A 194 4.10 2.69 6.95
CA ASP A 194 4.66 2.13 5.72
C ASP A 194 3.70 1.05 5.16
N PRO A 195 2.92 1.34 4.11
CA PRO A 195 2.04 0.35 3.50
C PRO A 195 2.79 -0.66 2.61
N GLY A 196 4.10 -0.45 2.40
CA GLY A 196 4.84 -1.04 1.30
C GLY A 196 4.32 -0.56 -0.05
N ALA A 197 4.39 -1.42 -1.06
CA ALA A 197 3.80 -1.11 -2.34
C ALA A 197 2.26 -1.08 -2.28
N VAL A 198 1.67 -0.12 -2.98
CA VAL A 198 0.22 -0.07 -3.23
C VAL A 198 -0.03 -0.48 -4.67
N GLY A 199 -0.66 -1.64 -4.81
CA GLY A 199 -0.90 -2.33 -6.07
C GLY A 199 -2.19 -1.95 -6.80
N ILE A 200 -2.53 -2.77 -7.80
CA ILE A 200 -3.79 -2.64 -8.55
C ILE A 200 -4.98 -2.67 -7.56
N ASN A 201 -5.96 -1.79 -7.80
CA ASN A 201 -7.16 -1.62 -6.96
C ASN A 201 -6.89 -1.22 -5.50
N GLY A 202 -5.71 -0.65 -5.19
CA GLY A 202 -5.37 -0.21 -3.84
C GLY A 202 -4.94 -1.34 -2.90
N LEU A 203 -4.61 -2.52 -3.44
CA LEU A 203 -4.08 -3.63 -2.66
C LEU A 203 -2.78 -3.22 -1.99
N ARG A 204 -2.76 -3.12 -0.66
CA ARG A 204 -1.55 -2.76 0.08
C ARG A 204 -0.74 -4.01 0.36
N GLU A 205 0.56 -3.94 0.08
CA GLU A 205 1.50 -5.02 0.38
C GLU A 205 1.44 -5.41 1.86
N THR A 206 1.44 -4.43 2.78
CA THR A 206 1.41 -4.69 4.23
C THR A 206 0.25 -5.60 4.67
N ASP A 207 -0.94 -5.44 4.09
CA ASP A 207 -2.13 -6.23 4.42
C ASP A 207 -1.99 -7.68 3.95
N VAL A 208 -1.43 -7.85 2.76
CA VAL A 208 -1.23 -9.16 2.13
C VAL A 208 -0.17 -9.95 2.88
N VAL A 209 0.99 -9.33 3.15
CA VAL A 209 2.14 -10.02 3.76
C VAL A 209 1.88 -10.32 5.24
N LEU A 210 1.16 -9.46 5.97
CA LEU A 210 0.77 -9.74 7.35
C LEU A 210 -0.17 -10.95 7.44
N ASP A 211 -1.22 -11.00 6.60
CA ASP A 211 -2.17 -12.11 6.57
C ASP A 211 -1.49 -13.45 6.28
N VAL A 212 -0.68 -13.51 5.22
CA VAL A 212 0.04 -14.73 4.86
C VAL A 212 1.02 -15.14 5.96
N SER A 213 1.76 -14.19 6.55
CA SER A 213 2.74 -14.49 7.60
C SER A 213 2.11 -15.06 8.86
N LEU A 214 0.95 -14.53 9.29
CA LEU A 214 0.21 -15.05 10.44
C LEU A 214 -0.25 -16.50 10.19
N GLN A 215 -0.72 -16.80 8.99
CA GLN A 215 -1.13 -18.15 8.61
C GLN A 215 0.07 -19.12 8.54
N VAL A 216 1.22 -18.69 7.97
CA VAL A 216 2.47 -19.46 7.97
C VAL A 216 2.88 -19.81 9.39
N ALA A 217 2.87 -18.82 10.30
CA ALA A 217 3.24 -19.02 11.70
C ALA A 217 2.36 -20.07 12.38
N GLN A 218 1.03 -19.99 12.20
CA GLN A 218 0.08 -20.96 12.76
C GLN A 218 0.35 -22.38 12.26
N ILE A 219 0.59 -22.54 10.95
CA ILE A 219 0.87 -23.86 10.35
C ILE A 219 2.16 -24.45 10.91
N LEU A 220 3.24 -23.66 10.96
CA LEU A 220 4.54 -24.12 11.46
C LEU A 220 4.47 -24.50 12.95
N GLN A 221 3.78 -23.69 13.77
CA GLN A 221 3.58 -23.99 15.20
C GLN A 221 2.82 -25.31 15.40
N ALA A 222 1.77 -25.55 14.61
CA ALA A 222 1.03 -26.81 14.64
C ALA A 222 1.89 -28.04 14.24
N LYS A 223 3.00 -27.82 13.54
CA LYS A 223 3.94 -28.86 13.09
C LYS A 223 5.19 -28.99 13.96
N GLY A 224 5.23 -28.31 15.11
CA GLY A 224 6.25 -28.46 16.14
C GLY A 224 7.35 -27.40 16.14
N VAL A 225 7.29 -26.42 15.23
CA VAL A 225 8.28 -25.35 15.11
C VAL A 225 8.00 -24.23 16.12
N GLN A 226 9.04 -23.69 16.78
CA GLN A 226 8.92 -22.43 17.52
C GLN A 226 8.93 -21.27 16.52
N VAL A 227 7.89 -20.45 16.49
CA VAL A 227 7.83 -19.32 15.55
C VAL A 227 7.88 -17.99 16.29
N LEU A 228 8.76 -17.10 15.83
CA LEU A 228 8.79 -15.70 16.24
C LEU A 228 8.39 -14.83 15.04
N LEU A 229 7.49 -13.87 15.26
CA LEU A 229 7.07 -12.89 14.25
C LEU A 229 7.69 -11.53 14.59
N THR A 230 8.24 -10.83 13.60
CA THR A 230 8.78 -9.46 13.81
C THR A 230 7.67 -8.44 14.06
N ARG A 231 6.46 -8.70 13.55
CA ARG A 231 5.23 -7.99 13.89
C ARG A 231 4.01 -8.92 13.76
N THR A 232 2.95 -8.62 14.51
CA THR A 232 1.67 -9.36 14.48
C THR A 232 0.47 -8.45 14.20
N SER A 233 0.71 -7.16 13.94
CA SER A 233 -0.30 -6.13 13.68
C SER A 233 0.28 -5.03 12.78
N GLU A 234 -0.55 -4.06 12.39
CA GLU A 234 -0.15 -2.89 11.60
C GLU A 234 0.59 -1.86 12.46
N VAL A 235 1.86 -2.15 12.71
CA VAL A 235 2.80 -1.29 13.44
C VAL A 235 4.08 -1.13 12.65
N ASP A 236 4.71 0.03 12.80
CA ASP A 236 6.02 0.29 12.21
C ASP A 236 7.10 -0.55 12.90
N VAL A 237 7.96 -1.18 12.10
CA VAL A 237 9.15 -1.90 12.59
C VAL A 237 10.30 -1.64 11.63
N ASP A 238 11.30 -0.91 12.11
CA ASP A 238 12.53 -0.65 11.36
C ASP A 238 13.29 -1.95 11.02
N LEU A 239 14.18 -1.86 10.03
CA LEU A 239 14.97 -3.01 9.56
C LEU A 239 15.91 -3.63 10.63
N PRO A 240 16.64 -2.86 11.48
CA PRO A 240 17.53 -3.45 12.48
C PRO A 240 16.84 -4.30 13.56
N PRO A 241 15.71 -3.87 14.17
CA PRO A 241 14.95 -4.70 15.10
C PRO A 241 14.54 -6.07 14.55
N ARG A 242 14.16 -6.16 13.26
CA ARG A 242 13.78 -7.42 12.59
C ARG A 242 14.92 -8.44 12.63
N VAL A 243 16.12 -7.99 12.30
CA VAL A 243 17.35 -8.79 12.31
C VAL A 243 17.76 -9.15 13.74
N ALA A 244 17.70 -8.17 14.66
CA ALA A 244 18.06 -8.36 16.05
C ALA A 244 17.19 -9.43 16.71
N LEU A 245 15.89 -9.46 16.41
CA LEU A 245 14.99 -10.51 16.88
C LEU A 245 15.50 -11.90 16.50
N ALA A 246 15.88 -12.10 15.24
CA ALA A 246 16.35 -13.40 14.76
C ALA A 246 17.70 -13.81 15.35
N ASN A 247 18.67 -12.89 15.34
CA ASN A 247 20.01 -13.15 15.84
C ASN A 247 20.03 -13.39 17.36
N ASN A 248 19.33 -12.55 18.14
CA ASN A 248 19.31 -12.65 19.60
C ASN A 248 18.60 -13.92 20.07
N ASN A 249 17.62 -14.42 19.30
CA ASN A 249 16.91 -15.64 19.61
C ASN A 249 17.56 -16.90 19.04
N ARG A 250 18.71 -16.79 18.34
CA ARG A 250 19.39 -17.92 17.70
C ARG A 250 18.43 -18.73 16.83
N ALA A 251 17.68 -18.06 15.96
CA ALA A 251 16.78 -18.74 15.05
C ALA A 251 17.56 -19.67 14.10
N ASP A 252 16.97 -20.81 13.77
CA ASP A 252 17.51 -21.76 12.80
C ASP A 252 17.25 -21.31 11.37
N LEU A 253 16.14 -20.59 11.12
CA LEU A 253 15.81 -19.99 9.83
C LEU A 253 15.22 -18.59 9.99
N PHE A 254 15.45 -17.74 9.00
CA PHE A 254 14.78 -16.46 8.83
C PHE A 254 14.10 -16.40 7.46
N LEU A 255 12.81 -16.07 7.43
CA LEU A 255 12.09 -15.81 6.19
C LEU A 255 11.37 -14.46 6.28
N SER A 256 11.78 -13.52 5.43
CA SER A 256 11.02 -12.29 5.19
C SER A 256 10.00 -12.52 4.07
N ILE A 257 8.76 -12.07 4.25
CA ILE A 257 7.67 -12.26 3.30
C ILE A 257 7.23 -10.89 2.79
N HIS A 258 7.28 -10.73 1.47
CA HIS A 258 7.01 -9.50 0.73
C HIS A 258 6.11 -9.78 -0.48
N ALA A 259 5.53 -8.72 -1.04
CA ALA A 259 4.84 -8.79 -2.31
C ALA A 259 5.29 -7.63 -3.20
N ASN A 260 6.17 -7.97 -4.13
CA ASN A 260 6.93 -7.07 -4.99
C ASN A 260 6.08 -6.04 -5.72
N ALA A 261 6.75 -5.02 -6.24
CA ALA A 261 6.17 -4.05 -7.14
C ALA A 261 7.18 -3.57 -8.17
N LEU A 262 6.64 -3.23 -9.33
CA LEU A 262 7.29 -2.32 -10.27
C LEU A 262 6.34 -1.16 -10.51
N SER A 263 6.77 -0.22 -11.37
CA SER A 263 5.89 0.83 -11.84
C SER A 263 4.54 0.26 -12.30
N MET A 264 3.43 0.89 -11.91
CA MET A 264 2.08 0.56 -12.37
C MET A 264 1.91 0.70 -13.90
N SER A 265 2.88 1.30 -14.61
CA SER A 265 2.97 1.28 -16.07
C SER A 265 3.50 -0.04 -16.66
N ARG A 266 3.93 -0.98 -15.81
CA ARG A 266 4.44 -2.31 -16.17
C ARG A 266 3.63 -3.44 -15.53
N PRO A 267 2.29 -3.47 -15.70
CA PRO A 267 1.45 -4.52 -15.12
C PRO A 267 1.68 -5.89 -15.77
N ASP A 268 2.39 -5.92 -16.90
CA ASP A 268 2.91 -7.13 -17.55
C ASP A 268 3.91 -7.89 -16.67
N VAL A 269 4.61 -7.20 -15.76
CA VAL A 269 5.58 -7.84 -14.87
C VAL A 269 4.85 -8.51 -13.72
N ASN A 270 5.02 -9.82 -13.69
CA ASN A 270 4.46 -10.74 -12.71
C ASN A 270 5.52 -11.79 -12.40
N GLY A 271 5.22 -12.62 -11.41
CA GLY A 271 5.98 -13.80 -11.06
C GLY A 271 6.47 -13.80 -9.63
N ILE A 272 6.89 -14.98 -9.23
CA ILE A 272 7.36 -15.27 -7.87
C ILE A 272 8.88 -15.30 -7.92
N GLU A 273 9.53 -14.62 -6.98
CA GLU A 273 10.98 -14.70 -6.76
C GLU A 273 11.30 -14.87 -5.28
N THR A 274 12.42 -15.51 -5.00
CA THR A 274 12.93 -15.64 -3.63
C THR A 274 14.40 -15.26 -3.60
N PHE A 275 14.76 -14.36 -2.71
CA PHE A 275 16.12 -13.87 -2.59
C PHE A 275 16.87 -14.51 -1.44
N TYR A 276 18.17 -14.73 -1.64
CA TYR A 276 19.11 -15.13 -0.60
C TYR A 276 20.37 -14.24 -0.67
N PHE A 277 21.06 -14.05 0.45
CA PHE A 277 22.33 -13.31 0.44
C PHE A 277 23.55 -14.23 0.47
N GLN A 278 23.62 -15.12 1.45
CA GLN A 278 24.67 -16.14 1.52
C GLN A 278 24.30 -17.32 0.62
N ASP A 279 25.27 -18.00 0.02
CA ASP A 279 25.00 -19.23 -0.75
C ASP A 279 24.83 -20.44 0.21
N GLY A 280 24.72 -21.65 -0.34
CA GLY A 280 24.64 -22.90 0.41
C GLY A 280 23.29 -23.03 1.12
N PRO A 281 23.24 -23.05 2.47
CA PRO A 281 22.00 -23.19 3.21
C PRO A 281 20.89 -22.18 2.83
N SER A 282 21.22 -20.89 2.72
CA SER A 282 20.23 -19.86 2.38
C SER A 282 19.70 -19.98 0.95
N ARG A 283 20.55 -20.40 0.00
CA ARG A 283 20.12 -20.71 -1.36
C ARG A 283 19.16 -21.89 -1.39
N ARG A 284 19.50 -23.00 -0.71
CA ARG A 284 18.62 -24.17 -0.60
C ARG A 284 17.28 -23.85 0.07
N LEU A 285 17.30 -22.98 1.07
CA LEU A 285 16.09 -22.46 1.72
C LEU A 285 15.23 -21.67 0.72
N ALA A 286 15.84 -20.74 -0.02
CA ALA A 286 15.15 -19.95 -1.03
C ALA A 286 14.55 -20.83 -2.13
N GLU A 287 15.30 -21.80 -2.65
CA GLU A 287 14.82 -22.77 -3.66
C GLU A 287 13.67 -23.63 -3.13
N ALA A 288 13.75 -24.10 -1.88
CA ALA A 288 12.70 -24.90 -1.25
C ALA A 288 11.37 -24.12 -1.12
N VAL A 289 11.43 -22.83 -0.74
CA VAL A 289 10.25 -21.96 -0.66
C VAL A 289 9.72 -21.60 -2.05
N GLN A 290 10.61 -21.20 -2.97
CA GLN A 290 10.29 -20.84 -4.37
C GLN A 290 9.45 -21.92 -5.06
N VAL A 291 9.92 -23.18 -5.01
CA VAL A 291 9.26 -24.31 -5.69
C VAL A 291 7.85 -24.53 -5.15
N GLN A 292 7.63 -24.38 -3.84
CA GLN A 292 6.29 -24.59 -3.27
C GLN A 292 5.34 -23.43 -3.62
N MET A 293 5.81 -22.18 -3.57
CA MET A 293 5.00 -21.02 -3.97
C MET A 293 4.52 -21.15 -5.43
N LEU A 294 5.39 -21.61 -6.34
CA LEU A 294 5.05 -21.83 -7.74
C LEU A 294 3.98 -22.92 -7.94
N ARG A 295 4.02 -24.00 -7.14
CA ARG A 295 3.02 -25.09 -7.23
C ARG A 295 1.60 -24.63 -6.96
N VAL A 296 1.43 -23.61 -6.14
CA VAL A 296 0.11 -23.04 -5.82
C VAL A 296 -0.23 -21.79 -6.63
N SER A 297 0.64 -21.39 -7.56
CA SER A 297 0.41 -20.27 -8.46
C SER A 297 0.65 -20.66 -9.93
N PRO A 298 -0.03 -21.70 -10.47
CA PRO A 298 0.11 -22.12 -11.85
C PRO A 298 -0.05 -20.93 -12.81
N GLY A 299 0.91 -20.78 -13.72
CA GLY A 299 0.94 -19.69 -14.69
C GLY A 299 1.56 -18.37 -14.18
N SER A 300 1.88 -18.22 -12.88
CA SER A 300 2.80 -17.13 -12.48
C SER A 300 4.19 -17.43 -13.05
N PRO A 301 4.87 -16.43 -13.63
CA PRO A 301 6.26 -16.59 -14.06
C PRO A 301 7.16 -17.03 -12.90
N ASP A 302 8.03 -18.01 -13.14
CA ASP A 302 9.11 -18.34 -12.23
C ASP A 302 10.27 -17.38 -12.47
N ARG A 303 10.53 -16.49 -11.50
CA ARG A 303 11.63 -15.52 -11.55
C ARG A 303 12.86 -16.01 -10.76
N GLY A 304 12.78 -17.23 -10.24
CA GLY A 304 13.86 -17.98 -9.63
C GLY A 304 14.19 -17.61 -8.19
N ALA A 305 14.97 -18.49 -7.57
CA ALA A 305 15.71 -18.18 -6.36
C ALA A 305 17.04 -17.51 -6.74
N ARG A 306 17.28 -16.26 -6.31
CA ARG A 306 18.43 -15.47 -6.79
C ARG A 306 19.15 -14.69 -5.70
N PRO A 307 20.44 -14.36 -5.88
CA PRO A 307 21.16 -13.52 -4.91
C PRO A 307 20.51 -12.13 -4.79
N GLY A 308 20.42 -11.63 -3.56
CA GLY A 308 19.88 -10.30 -3.24
C GLY A 308 20.59 -9.70 -2.02
N ARG A 309 20.75 -8.38 -2.00
CA ARG A 309 21.51 -7.65 -0.94
C ARG A 309 20.61 -6.94 0.07
N PHE A 310 19.39 -7.45 0.28
CA PHE A 310 18.43 -6.86 1.22
C PHE A 310 18.95 -6.89 2.65
N PHE A 311 18.68 -5.83 3.40
CA PHE A 311 19.26 -5.63 4.72
C PHE A 311 18.97 -6.82 5.65
N VAL A 312 17.72 -7.28 5.69
CA VAL A 312 17.25 -8.30 6.62
C VAL A 312 17.96 -9.64 6.43
N ILE A 313 18.07 -10.14 5.20
CA ILE A 313 18.77 -11.40 4.89
C ILE A 313 20.30 -11.29 4.91
N ARG A 314 20.84 -10.06 4.76
CA ARG A 314 22.29 -9.81 4.77
C ARG A 314 22.85 -9.73 6.19
N ARG A 315 22.04 -9.27 7.15
CA ARG A 315 22.47 -8.99 8.52
C ARG A 315 22.06 -10.08 9.53
N THR A 316 21.25 -11.03 9.11
CA THR A 316 20.99 -12.28 9.84
C THR A 316 22.17 -13.25 9.76
N VAL A 317 22.35 -14.09 10.79
CA VAL A 317 23.49 -15.02 10.90
C VAL A 317 23.14 -16.49 10.67
N MET A 318 21.85 -16.81 10.48
CA MET A 318 21.33 -18.12 10.12
C MET A 318 20.94 -18.17 8.63
N PRO A 319 20.61 -19.35 8.06
CA PRO A 319 20.03 -19.42 6.73
C PRO A 319 18.80 -18.51 6.60
N ALA A 320 18.83 -17.62 5.61
CA ALA A 320 17.88 -16.54 5.47
C ALA A 320 17.44 -16.33 4.02
N ALA A 321 16.14 -16.12 3.83
CA ALA A 321 15.54 -15.83 2.53
C ALA A 321 14.50 -14.69 2.62
N LEU A 322 14.25 -14.02 1.49
CA LEU A 322 13.17 -13.05 1.33
C LEU A 322 12.30 -13.50 0.16
N ALA A 323 11.05 -13.84 0.42
CA ALA A 323 10.10 -14.33 -0.57
C ALA A 323 9.23 -13.19 -1.09
N GLU A 324 9.24 -12.99 -2.41
CA GLU A 324 8.30 -12.15 -3.14
C GLU A 324 7.21 -13.05 -3.72
N MET A 325 6.04 -13.08 -3.08
CA MET A 325 4.95 -14.01 -3.42
C MET A 325 4.19 -13.65 -4.71
N GLY A 326 4.59 -12.57 -5.38
CA GLY A 326 4.01 -12.04 -6.60
C GLY A 326 4.11 -10.52 -6.62
N PHE A 327 3.70 -9.89 -7.72
CA PHE A 327 3.70 -8.42 -7.85
C PHE A 327 2.32 -7.84 -7.50
N VAL A 328 2.21 -6.99 -6.46
CA VAL A 328 0.95 -6.28 -6.17
C VAL A 328 0.54 -5.34 -7.32
N THR A 329 1.50 -4.94 -8.15
CA THR A 329 1.30 -4.15 -9.37
C THR A 329 1.11 -4.98 -10.64
N GLY A 330 1.24 -6.31 -10.55
CA GLY A 330 1.16 -7.23 -11.68
C GLY A 330 -0.27 -7.63 -12.00
N GLN A 331 -0.64 -7.63 -13.28
CA GLN A 331 -2.01 -7.94 -13.76
C GLN A 331 -2.49 -9.36 -13.43
N LEU A 332 -1.56 -10.31 -13.30
CA LEU A 332 -1.84 -11.70 -12.95
C LEU A 332 -1.79 -11.89 -11.43
N ASP A 333 -0.76 -11.35 -10.78
CA ASP A 333 -0.51 -11.62 -9.37
C ASP A 333 -1.41 -10.80 -8.44
N SER A 334 -1.63 -9.51 -8.73
CA SER A 334 -2.45 -8.63 -7.87
C SER A 334 -3.86 -9.18 -7.55
N PRO A 335 -4.68 -9.62 -8.53
CA PRO A 335 -5.99 -10.20 -8.21
C PRO A 335 -5.89 -11.51 -7.43
N ARG A 336 -4.80 -12.28 -7.57
CA ARG A 336 -4.54 -13.47 -6.74
C ARG A 336 -4.20 -13.06 -5.31
N LEU A 337 -3.30 -12.09 -5.14
CA LEU A 337 -2.88 -11.59 -3.82
C LEU A 337 -4.03 -10.93 -3.05
N ALA A 338 -5.00 -10.35 -3.75
CA ALA A 338 -6.23 -9.83 -3.17
C ALA A 338 -7.21 -10.93 -2.69
N ASP A 339 -7.12 -12.16 -3.22
CA ASP A 339 -7.99 -13.27 -2.88
C ASP A 339 -7.53 -13.97 -1.57
N PRO A 340 -8.35 -13.97 -0.50
CA PRO A 340 -8.04 -14.69 0.75
C PRO A 340 -7.78 -16.19 0.54
N ALA A 341 -8.45 -16.85 -0.42
CA ALA A 341 -8.25 -18.26 -0.68
C ALA A 341 -6.85 -18.52 -1.27
N PHE A 342 -6.39 -17.66 -2.18
CA PHE A 342 -5.03 -17.73 -2.71
C PHE A 342 -3.98 -17.42 -1.64
N ARG A 343 -4.20 -16.41 -0.78
CA ARG A 343 -3.31 -16.13 0.36
C ARG A 343 -3.17 -17.34 1.30
N ARG A 344 -4.26 -18.05 1.58
CA ARG A 344 -4.23 -19.32 2.32
C ARG A 344 -3.40 -20.38 1.61
N ARG A 345 -3.56 -20.57 0.29
CA ARG A 345 -2.73 -21.51 -0.49
C ARG A 345 -1.25 -21.15 -0.42
N MET A 346 -0.94 -19.86 -0.54
CA MET A 346 0.43 -19.34 -0.46
C MET A 346 1.05 -19.60 0.92
N ALA A 347 0.28 -19.38 1.99
CA ALA A 347 0.74 -19.69 3.35
C ALA A 347 1.06 -21.19 3.53
N VAL A 348 0.21 -22.09 3.02
CA VAL A 348 0.48 -23.54 3.07
C VAL A 348 1.72 -23.89 2.25
N ALA A 349 1.90 -23.30 1.07
CA ALA A 349 3.08 -23.51 0.24
C ALA A 349 4.38 -23.06 0.92
N ILE A 350 4.41 -21.86 1.48
CA ILE A 350 5.57 -21.33 2.20
C ILE A 350 5.91 -22.23 3.40
N ALA A 351 4.91 -22.61 4.20
CA ALA A 351 5.11 -23.51 5.33
C ALA A 351 5.62 -24.89 4.88
N THR A 352 5.13 -25.42 3.76
CA THR A 352 5.62 -26.67 3.15
C THR A 352 7.09 -26.56 2.79
N GLY A 353 7.52 -25.45 2.17
CA GLY A 353 8.91 -25.23 1.79
C GLY A 353 9.84 -25.20 3.01
N LEU A 354 9.43 -24.48 4.06
CA LEU A 354 10.16 -24.40 5.32
C LEU A 354 10.26 -25.77 6.02
N LEU A 355 9.16 -26.52 6.15
CA LEU A 355 9.17 -27.82 6.82
C LEU A 355 9.99 -28.86 6.04
N ASN A 356 9.89 -28.87 4.71
CA ASN A 356 10.71 -29.74 3.87
C ASN A 356 12.20 -29.43 4.04
N TYR A 357 12.57 -28.15 4.11
CA TYR A 357 13.95 -27.74 4.36
C TYR A 357 14.45 -28.26 5.72
N LEU A 358 13.66 -28.07 6.79
CA LEU A 358 14.01 -28.51 8.14
C LEU A 358 14.19 -30.04 8.23
N VAL A 359 13.30 -30.81 7.60
CA VAL A 359 13.40 -32.29 7.58
C VAL A 359 14.63 -32.76 6.79
N ALA A 360 14.94 -32.10 5.68
CA ALA A 360 16.10 -32.46 4.85
C ALA A 360 17.45 -32.02 5.44
N ASN A 361 17.45 -31.10 6.42
CA ASN A 361 18.66 -30.55 7.05
C ASN A 361 18.51 -30.58 8.58
N PRO A 362 18.54 -31.77 9.21
CA PRO A 362 18.07 -31.95 10.58
C PRO A 362 18.95 -31.35 11.69
#